data_AF-A0A329NYY0-F1
#
_entry.id   AF-A0A329NYY0-F1
#
_cell.length_a   1.000
_cell.length_b   1.000
_cell.length_c   1.000
_cell.angle_alpha   90.00
_cell.angle_beta   90.00
_cell.angle_gamma   90.00
#
_symmetry.space_group_name_H-M   'P 1'
#
loop_
_entity.id
_entity.type
_entity.pdbx_description
1 polymer ?
#
loop_
_entity_poly.entity_id
_entity_poly.type
_entity_poly.pdbx_seq_one_letter_code
_entity_poly.pdbx_strand_id
1 'polypeptide(L)'
;MRIVALANLRNWKLSRYLENGDALARVLREIHESSRSLTGKGKPAGYIPERKNVDRSRIGVAVETIAGARASAGDADTSFSIQSISKLFSLIQVLERYGDEIWSRCGKEPSGSRFNSFAQLESERGIPRNPFINAGALPVTDLLH
;
A
#
# COMPACT_ATOMS: atom_id res chain seq x y z
N MET A 1 -13.01 2.72 0.14
CA MET A 1 -11.98 3.00 -0.88
C MET A 1 -10.94 1.88 -0.90
N ARG A 2 -10.78 1.20 -2.04
CA ARG A 2 -9.68 0.25 -2.28
C ARG A 2 -8.60 1.01 -3.04
N ILE A 3 -7.36 0.99 -2.55
CA ILE A 3 -6.22 1.35 -3.39
C ILE A 3 -6.00 0.15 -4.31
N VAL A 4 -6.38 0.28 -5.57
CA VAL A 4 -5.93 -0.66 -6.59
C VAL A 4 -4.57 -0.16 -7.07
N ALA A 5 -3.50 -0.58 -6.40
CA ALA A 5 -2.16 -0.47 -6.96
C ALA A 5 -2.04 -1.55 -8.07
N LEU A 6 -2.37 -1.18 -9.31
CA LEU A 6 -2.08 -2.02 -10.48
C LEU A 6 -0.56 -1.99 -10.75
N ALA A 7 0.19 -2.72 -9.93
CA ALA A 7 1.56 -3.10 -10.25
C ALA A 7 1.54 -4.46 -10.96
N ASN A 8 1.16 -4.47 -12.23
CA ASN A 8 1.62 -5.50 -13.16
C ASN A 8 1.98 -4.86 -14.50
N LEU A 9 2.96 -3.95 -14.43
CA LEU A 9 3.53 -3.22 -15.57
C LEU A 9 4.60 -4.06 -16.30
N ARG A 10 4.33 -5.34 -16.55
CA ARG A 10 5.26 -6.22 -17.29
C ARG A 10 5.35 -5.91 -18.79
N ASN A 11 4.60 -4.93 -19.29
CA ASN A 11 4.69 -4.45 -20.66
C ASN A 11 5.17 -2.99 -20.70
N TRP A 12 6.44 -2.82 -21.05
CA TRP A 12 7.16 -1.55 -21.28
C TRP A 12 6.55 -0.64 -22.38
N LYS A 13 5.46 -1.06 -23.03
CA LYS A 13 4.69 -0.24 -23.99
C LYS A 13 3.86 0.89 -23.35
N LEU A 14 3.92 1.04 -22.02
CA LEU A 14 3.25 2.14 -21.31
C LEU A 14 4.03 3.46 -21.33
N SER A 15 5.29 3.49 -21.76
CA SER A 15 6.10 4.73 -21.80
C SER A 15 5.38 5.88 -22.52
N ARG A 16 4.71 5.61 -23.65
CA ARG A 16 3.94 6.64 -24.39
C ARG A 16 2.75 7.23 -23.63
N TYR A 17 2.25 6.53 -22.61
CA TYR A 17 1.14 6.98 -21.77
C TYR A 17 1.63 7.74 -20.53
N LEU A 18 2.90 7.53 -20.12
CA LEU A 18 3.47 8.12 -18.91
C LEU A 18 3.89 9.60 -19.09
N GLU A 19 3.99 10.05 -20.33
CA GLU A 19 4.33 11.44 -20.69
C GLU A 19 3.10 12.27 -21.08
N ASN A 20 1.93 11.64 -21.28
CA ASN A 20 0.73 12.31 -21.76
C ASN A 20 -0.41 12.19 -20.74
N GLY A 21 -0.70 13.30 -20.06
CA GLY A 21 -1.74 13.39 -19.03
C GLY A 21 -3.14 13.00 -19.53
N ASP A 22 -3.49 13.35 -20.78
CA ASP A 22 -4.80 13.01 -21.36
C ASP A 22 -4.94 11.51 -21.60
N ALA A 23 -3.87 10.88 -22.09
CA ALA A 23 -3.84 9.45 -22.31
C ALA A 23 -3.95 8.68 -20.98
N LEU A 24 -3.28 9.18 -19.93
CA LEU A 24 -3.38 8.65 -18.57
C LEU A 24 -4.79 8.83 -18.00
N ALA A 25 -5.38 10.02 -18.12
CA ALA A 25 -6.73 10.30 -17.65
C ALA A 25 -7.79 9.42 -18.32
N ARG A 26 -7.63 9.11 -19.62
CA ARG A 26 -8.51 8.16 -20.31
C ARG A 26 -8.41 6.75 -19.71
N VAL A 27 -7.20 6.23 -19.53
CA VAL A 27 -6.98 4.90 -18.95
C VAL A 27 -7.54 4.82 -17.51
N LEU A 28 -7.32 5.85 -16.69
CA LEU A 28 -7.84 5.88 -15.33
C LEU A 28 -9.37 5.92 -15.29
N ARG A 29 -10.02 6.63 -16.21
CA ARG A 29 -11.48 6.58 -16.36
C ARG A 29 -11.95 5.18 -16.71
N GLU A 30 -11.34 4.51 -17.71
CA GLU A 30 -11.70 3.13 -18.08
C GLU A 30 -11.54 2.13 -16.91
N ILE A 31 -10.45 2.26 -16.14
CA ILE A 31 -10.23 1.46 -14.92
C ILE A 31 -11.31 1.75 -13.87
N HIS A 32 -11.62 3.02 -13.64
CA HIS A 32 -12.65 3.42 -12.67
C HIS A 32 -14.02 2.86 -13.07
N GLU A 33 -14.41 2.99 -14.34
CA GLU A 33 -15.69 2.52 -14.87
C GLU A 33 -15.84 1.00 -14.77
N SER A 34 -14.82 0.25 -15.21
CA SER A 34 -14.81 -1.21 -15.10
C SER A 34 -14.85 -1.69 -13.65
N SER A 35 -14.21 -0.95 -12.73
CA SER A 35 -14.17 -1.26 -11.30
C SER A 35 -15.51 -1.03 -10.58
N ARG A 36 -16.43 -0.23 -11.13
CA ARG A 36 -17.75 0.00 -10.50
C ARG A 36 -18.54 -1.29 -10.29
N SER A 37 -18.40 -2.27 -11.19
CA SER A 37 -18.99 -3.61 -11.08
C SER A 37 -18.48 -4.44 -9.88
N LEU A 38 -17.43 -3.95 -9.20
CA LEU A 38 -16.83 -4.55 -8.02
C LEU A 38 -17.25 -3.86 -6.71
N THR A 39 -17.97 -2.73 -6.79
CA THR A 39 -18.51 -2.05 -5.60
C THR A 39 -19.42 -3.00 -4.81
N GLY A 40 -19.39 -2.89 -3.47
CA GLY A 40 -20.12 -3.79 -2.59
C GLY A 40 -19.57 -5.23 -2.49
N LYS A 41 -18.63 -5.65 -3.36
CA LYS A 41 -17.97 -6.96 -3.24
C LYS A 41 -16.86 -6.91 -2.18
N GLY A 42 -16.86 -7.89 -1.28
CA GLY A 42 -15.88 -8.04 -0.20
C GLY A 42 -16.40 -7.56 1.15
N LYS A 43 -15.74 -8.02 2.23
CA LYS A 43 -16.12 -7.68 3.61
C LYS A 43 -15.19 -6.58 4.14
N PRO A 44 -15.72 -5.47 4.66
CA PRO A 44 -14.91 -4.51 5.40
C PRO A 44 -14.25 -5.19 6.60
N ALA A 45 -13.17 -4.60 7.08
CA ALA A 45 -12.59 -4.94 8.37
C ALA A 45 -13.57 -4.53 9.49
N GLY A 46 -14.55 -5.39 9.79
CA GLY A 46 -15.65 -5.10 10.72
C GLY A 46 -15.22 -4.92 12.17
N TYR A 47 -13.97 -5.25 12.49
CA TYR A 47 -13.35 -5.06 13.80
C TYR A 47 -12.84 -3.62 14.04
N ILE A 48 -12.84 -2.75 13.02
CA ILE A 48 -12.38 -1.35 13.15
C ILE A 48 -13.61 -0.42 13.13
N PRO A 49 -14.04 0.16 14.27
CA PRO A 49 -15.23 1.00 14.37
C PRO A 49 -15.27 2.16 13.38
N GLU A 50 -14.13 2.83 13.17
CA GLU A 50 -13.96 4.02 12.34
C GLU A 50 -14.15 3.71 10.85
N ARG A 51 -14.07 2.43 10.45
CA ARG A 51 -14.27 1.97 9.07
C ARG A 51 -15.69 1.50 8.78
N LYS A 52 -16.56 1.41 9.79
CA LYS A 52 -17.94 0.91 9.62
C LYS A 52 -18.81 1.86 8.80
N ASN A 53 -18.58 3.16 8.92
CA ASN A 53 -19.40 4.22 8.32
C ASN A 53 -18.88 4.73 6.96
N VAL A 54 -17.82 4.12 6.42
CA VAL A 54 -17.28 4.52 5.11
C VAL A 54 -18.21 4.03 4.00
N ASP A 55 -18.59 4.95 3.12
CA ASP A 55 -19.33 4.63 1.89
C ASP A 55 -18.55 3.62 1.03
N ARG A 56 -19.18 2.46 0.82
CA ARG A 56 -18.58 1.29 0.15
C ARG A 56 -18.69 1.36 -1.37
N SER A 57 -19.41 2.34 -1.90
CA SER A 57 -19.47 2.60 -3.33
C SER A 57 -18.25 3.38 -3.83
N ARG A 58 -17.51 4.04 -2.92
CA ARG A 58 -16.40 4.93 -3.28
C ARG A 58 -15.17 4.19 -3.82
N ILE A 59 -14.74 4.60 -5.01
CA ILE A 59 -13.55 4.13 -5.71
C ILE A 59 -12.82 5.34 -6.28
N GLY A 60 -11.57 5.52 -5.86
CA GLY A 60 -10.69 6.55 -6.39
C GLY A 60 -9.40 5.93 -6.90
N VAL A 61 -8.88 6.45 -8.01
CA VAL A 61 -7.56 6.12 -8.54
C VAL A 61 -6.84 7.40 -8.94
N ALA A 62 -5.56 7.51 -8.58
CA ALA A 62 -4.69 8.62 -8.94
C ALA A 62 -3.31 8.08 -9.32
N VAL A 63 -2.68 8.72 -10.31
CA VAL A 63 -1.32 8.42 -10.76
C VAL A 63 -0.57 9.72 -10.94
N GLU A 64 0.66 9.75 -10.43
CA GLU A 64 1.66 10.75 -10.71
C GLU A 64 2.92 10.04 -11.22
N THR A 65 3.44 10.48 -12.35
CA THR A 65 4.66 9.91 -12.95
C THR A 65 5.89 10.70 -12.50
N ILE A 66 7.07 10.08 -12.60
CA ILE A 66 8.35 10.75 -12.32
C ILE A 66 8.61 11.95 -13.25
N ALA A 67 7.94 12.01 -14.40
CA ALA A 67 7.99 13.13 -15.34
C ALA A 67 7.00 14.26 -14.99
N GLY A 68 6.24 14.13 -13.90
CA GLY A 68 5.27 15.12 -13.43
C GLY A 68 3.89 15.04 -14.09
N ALA A 69 3.64 14.06 -14.96
CA ALA A 69 2.30 13.84 -15.50
C ALA A 69 1.38 13.31 -14.39
N ARG A 70 0.20 13.93 -14.24
CA ARG A 70 -0.78 13.61 -13.21
C ARG A 70 -2.14 13.35 -13.83
N ALA A 71 -2.84 12.35 -13.33
CA ALA A 71 -4.26 12.15 -13.62
C ALA A 71 -4.94 11.40 -12.47
N SER A 72 -6.25 11.59 -12.36
CA SER A 72 -7.09 10.90 -11.40
C SER A 72 -8.48 10.60 -11.98
N ALA A 73 -9.20 9.68 -11.35
CA ALA A 73 -10.60 9.38 -11.67
C ALA A 73 -11.35 8.90 -10.42
N GLY A 74 -12.66 9.17 -10.38
CA GLY A 74 -13.53 8.78 -9.27
C GLY A 74 -13.28 9.62 -8.00
N ASP A 75 -13.39 8.98 -6.85
CA ASP A 75 -13.30 9.62 -5.52
C ASP A 75 -11.85 9.88 -5.06
N ALA A 76 -10.94 10.19 -5.98
CA ALA A 76 -9.49 10.24 -5.73
C ALA A 76 -9.08 11.27 -4.66
N ASP A 77 -9.83 12.37 -4.51
CA ASP A 77 -9.57 13.43 -3.52
C ASP A 77 -10.17 13.12 -2.13
N THR A 78 -10.84 11.98 -1.96
CA THR A 78 -11.40 11.60 -0.66
C THR A 78 -10.30 11.12 0.29
N SER A 79 -10.11 11.82 1.41
CA SER A 79 -9.16 11.42 2.44
C SER A 79 -9.54 10.11 3.14
N PHE A 80 -8.53 9.30 3.48
CA PHE A 80 -8.68 8.07 4.26
C PHE A 80 -7.41 7.74 5.04
N SER A 81 -7.52 6.89 6.05
CA SER A 81 -6.36 6.42 6.82
C SER A 81 -5.47 5.48 5.98
N ILE A 82 -4.19 5.81 5.85
CA ILE A 82 -3.20 5.05 5.05
C ILE A 82 -2.89 3.65 5.62
N GLN A 83 -3.06 3.47 6.93
CA GLN A 83 -2.94 2.19 7.64
C GLN A 83 -1.60 1.51 7.37
N SER A 84 -1.53 0.19 7.10
CA SER A 84 -0.24 -0.50 6.92
C SER A 84 0.66 0.07 5.82
N ILE A 85 0.17 0.97 4.95
CA ILE A 85 1.03 1.74 4.03
C ILE A 85 2.03 2.62 4.82
N SER A 86 1.66 3.07 6.02
CA SER A 86 2.54 3.83 6.91
C SER A 86 3.86 3.12 7.21
N LYS A 87 3.87 1.78 7.23
CA LYS A 87 5.07 0.96 7.50
C LYS A 87 6.19 1.26 6.50
N LEU A 88 5.85 1.54 5.23
CA LEU A 88 6.84 1.91 4.21
C LEU A 88 7.51 3.25 4.56
N PHE A 89 6.72 4.27 4.88
CA PHE A 89 7.24 5.60 5.22
C PHE A 89 8.04 5.60 6.53
N SER A 90 7.59 4.83 7.51
CA SER A 90 8.35 4.60 8.75
C SER A 90 9.70 3.94 8.47
N LEU A 91 9.73 2.91 7.62
CA LEU A 91 10.98 2.24 7.26
C LEU A 91 11.95 3.17 6.54
N ILE A 92 11.48 3.99 5.59
CA ILE A 92 12.32 4.96 4.88
C ILE A 92 13.02 5.90 5.87
N GLN A 93 12.28 6.48 6.81
CA GLN A 93 12.87 7.39 7.82
C GLN A 93 13.93 6.71 8.69
N VAL A 94 13.69 5.46 9.11
CA VAL A 94 14.68 4.70 9.88
C VAL A 94 15.93 4.41 9.05
N LEU A 95 15.77 4.03 7.79
CA LEU A 95 16.91 3.77 6.89
C LEU A 95 17.72 5.04 6.61
N GLU A 96 17.07 6.18 6.45
CA GLU A 96 17.75 7.47 6.26
C GLU A 96 18.58 7.86 7.48
N ARG A 97 18.11 7.55 8.70
CA ARG A 97 18.78 7.95 9.94
C ARG A 97 19.84 6.94 10.42
N TYR A 98 19.57 5.64 10.31
CA TYR A 98 20.38 4.57 10.91
C TYR A 98 20.96 3.58 9.90
N GLY A 99 20.66 3.74 8.61
CA GLY A 99 21.11 2.81 7.58
C GLY A 99 20.69 1.37 7.89
N ASP A 100 21.65 0.45 7.84
CA ASP A 100 21.40 -0.99 7.93
C ASP A 100 21.17 -1.53 9.36
N GLU A 101 21.23 -0.69 10.40
CA GLU A 101 21.07 -1.13 11.79
C GLU A 101 19.74 -1.85 12.05
N ILE A 102 18.65 -1.40 11.41
CA ILE A 102 17.33 -2.03 11.51
C ILE A 102 17.37 -3.54 11.16
N TRP A 103 18.31 -3.96 10.30
CA TRP A 103 18.41 -5.35 9.86
C TRP A 103 18.97 -6.31 10.91
N SER A 104 19.53 -5.79 12.01
CA SER A 104 19.82 -6.59 13.21
C SER A 104 18.57 -6.92 14.02
N ARG A 105 17.48 -6.16 13.82
CA ARG A 105 16.22 -6.25 14.59
C ARG A 105 15.05 -6.79 13.79
N CYS A 106 15.19 -6.86 12.46
CA CYS A 106 14.15 -7.33 11.55
C CYS A 106 14.78 -7.86 10.26
N GLY A 107 14.23 -8.94 9.69
CA GLY A 107 14.68 -9.49 8.42
C GLY A 107 14.23 -8.67 7.20
N LYS A 108 14.52 -9.22 6.01
CA LYS A 108 14.15 -8.66 4.70
C LYS A 108 13.26 -9.60 3.87
N GLU A 109 13.05 -10.81 4.36
CA GLU A 109 12.44 -11.90 3.59
C GLU A 109 10.91 -11.90 3.69
N PRO A 110 10.19 -12.31 2.63
CA PRO A 110 8.75 -12.50 2.72
C PRO A 110 8.40 -13.53 3.79
N SER A 111 7.23 -13.36 4.41
CA SER A 111 6.65 -14.36 5.29
C SER A 111 5.89 -15.38 4.43
N GLY A 112 6.25 -16.67 4.54
CA GLY A 112 5.48 -17.76 3.91
C GLY A 112 4.16 -18.08 4.64
N SER A 113 3.97 -17.53 5.84
CA SER A 113 2.77 -17.69 6.65
C SER A 113 1.90 -16.43 6.65
N ARG A 114 0.70 -16.52 7.23
CA ARG A 114 -0.17 -15.33 7.39
C ARG A 114 0.55 -14.29 8.24
N PHE A 115 0.36 -13.01 7.92
CA PHE A 115 1.01 -11.87 8.59
C PHE A 115 0.76 -11.76 10.11
N ASN A 116 -0.21 -12.51 10.65
CA ASN A 116 -0.57 -12.58 12.07
C ASN A 116 -0.20 -13.93 12.73
N SER A 117 0.67 -14.72 12.10
CA SER A 117 1.11 -16.02 12.62
C SER A 117 2.14 -15.83 13.75
N PHE A 118 1.72 -16.05 14.99
CA PHE A 118 2.63 -16.06 16.14
C PHE A 118 3.67 -17.19 16.06
N ALA A 119 3.27 -18.35 15.55
CA ALA A 119 4.16 -19.50 15.41
C ALA A 119 5.40 -19.21 14.55
N GLN A 120 5.27 -18.35 13.52
CA GLN A 120 6.44 -17.95 12.73
C GLN A 120 7.41 -17.10 13.54
N LEU A 121 6.89 -16.12 14.29
CA LEU A 121 7.72 -15.26 15.12
C LEU A 121 8.46 -16.06 16.21
N GLU A 122 7.79 -17.05 16.81
CA GLU A 122 8.41 -17.97 17.77
C GLU A 122 9.53 -18.80 17.10
N SER A 123 9.28 -19.36 15.92
CA SER A 123 10.29 -20.14 15.18
C SER A 123 11.51 -19.31 14.78
N GLU A 124 11.32 -18.00 14.58
CA GLU A 124 12.38 -17.03 14.25
C GLU A 124 12.96 -16.37 15.51
N ARG A 125 12.71 -16.95 16.68
CA ARG A 125 13.25 -16.53 17.98
C ARG A 125 12.96 -15.06 18.31
N GLY A 126 11.78 -14.59 17.92
CA GLY A 126 11.32 -13.24 18.19
C GLY A 126 11.82 -12.17 17.21
N ILE A 127 12.66 -12.53 16.22
CA ILE A 127 13.08 -11.60 15.17
C ILE A 127 12.02 -11.61 14.06
N PRO A 128 11.33 -10.50 13.77
CA PRO A 128 10.31 -10.47 12.74
C PRO A 128 10.92 -10.57 11.34
N ARG A 129 10.24 -11.30 10.45
CA ARG A 129 10.67 -11.53 9.06
C ARG A 129 11.00 -10.31 8.23
N ASN A 130 10.15 -9.29 8.32
CA ASN A 130 10.22 -8.09 7.50
C ASN A 130 9.41 -6.95 8.13
N PRO A 131 9.72 -5.68 7.79
CA PRO A 131 9.06 -4.51 8.38
C PRO A 131 7.58 -4.34 7.94
N PHE A 132 7.10 -5.12 6.97
CA PHE A 132 5.75 -4.99 6.41
C PHE A 132 4.69 -5.84 7.13
N ILE A 133 5.10 -6.76 8.01
CA ILE A 133 4.20 -7.41 8.97
C ILE A 133 4.08 -6.60 10.26
N ASN A 134 3.01 -6.81 11.03
CA ASN A 134 2.77 -6.02 12.25
C ASN A 134 3.91 -6.16 13.26
N ALA A 135 4.42 -7.37 13.49
CA ALA A 135 5.54 -7.60 14.39
C ALA A 135 6.81 -6.87 13.95
N GLY A 136 7.08 -6.78 12.64
CA GLY A 136 8.26 -6.10 12.10
C GLY A 136 8.15 -4.58 12.08
N ALA A 137 6.92 -4.03 12.09
CA ALA A 137 6.72 -2.59 12.22
C ALA A 137 7.04 -2.07 13.63
N LEU A 138 7.02 -2.93 14.66
CA LEU A 138 7.34 -2.54 16.04
C LEU A 138 8.80 -2.10 16.21
N PRO A 139 9.83 -2.90 15.85
CA PRO A 139 11.23 -2.46 15.95
C PRO A 139 11.55 -1.27 15.04
N VAL A 140 10.86 -1.12 13.90
CA VAL A 140 10.97 0.10 13.08
C VAL A 140 10.45 1.31 13.84
N THR A 141 9.27 1.20 14.48
CA THR A 141 8.67 2.30 15.24
C THR A 141 9.52 2.68 16.45
N ASP A 142 10.12 1.71 17.12
CA ASP A 142 11.03 1.93 18.25
C ASP A 142 12.27 2.75 17.86
N LEU A 143 12.72 2.66 16.60
CA LEU A 143 13.84 3.45 16.06
C LEU A 143 13.41 4.84 15.56
N LEU A 144 12.13 5.22 15.57
CA LEU A 144 11.69 6.52 15.03
C LEU A 144 11.91 7.72 15.97
N HIS A 145 12.45 7.49 17.16
CA HIS A 145 12.72 8.55 18.15
C HIS A 145 14.00 9.33 17.80
#